data_AF-A0AA50E156-F1
#
_entry.id   AF-A0AA50E156-F1
#
_cell.length_a   1.000
_cell.length_b   1.000
_cell.length_c   1.000
_cell.angle_alpha   90.00
_cell.angle_beta   90.00
_cell.angle_gamma   90.00
#
_symmetry.space_group_name_H-M   'P 1'
#
loop_
_entity.id
_entity.type
_entity.pdbx_description
1 polymer ?
#
loop_
_entity_poly.entity_id
_entity_poly.type
_entity_poly.pdbx_seq_one_letter_code
_entity_poly.pdbx_strand_id
1 'polypeptide(L)'
;MSIIDDFGCPQESAISALRSPWLKMLRQHRAIAVIRTDSIDLSLQLAKVAIEAGMGLVEITWNSDQPGETIAHLRHQFPHCAIGTGTVLSQEDLLQAVASGAQFCFTPTVSQN
;
A
#
# COMPACT_ATOMS: atom_id res chain seq x y z
N MET A 1 -1.32 13.70 18.06
CA MET A 1 -0.31 12.97 18.88
C MET A 1 0.88 12.73 17.96
N SER A 2 2.03 13.34 18.24
CA SER A 2 3.21 13.20 17.38
C SER A 2 3.68 11.75 17.41
N ILE A 3 3.92 11.17 16.23
CA ILE A 3 4.50 9.82 16.10
C ILE A 3 5.97 9.84 16.54
N ILE A 4 6.57 11.02 16.59
CA ILE A 4 8.00 11.28 16.75
C ILE A 4 8.21 12.02 18.07
N ASP A 5 9.15 11.57 18.90
CA ASP A 5 9.56 12.28 20.11
C ASP A 5 10.44 13.51 19.80
N ASP A 6 10.80 14.26 20.84
CA ASP A 6 11.61 15.48 20.72
C ASP A 6 13.03 15.22 20.16
N PHE A 7 13.42 13.94 20.04
CA PHE A 7 14.71 13.50 19.50
C PHE A 7 14.61 12.92 18.09
N GLY A 8 13.42 12.96 17.46
CA GLY A 8 13.23 12.40 16.13
C GLY A 8 13.00 10.88 16.13
N CYS A 9 12.89 10.23 17.29
CA CYS A 9 12.67 8.80 17.40
C CYS A 9 11.16 8.51 17.42
N PRO A 10 10.66 7.52 16.66
CA PRO A 10 9.25 7.19 16.72
C PRO A 10 8.91 6.61 18.10
N GLN A 11 7.90 7.17 18.76
CA GLN A 11 7.46 6.70 20.08
C GLN A 11 6.98 5.25 19.97
N GLU A 12 7.46 4.38 20.86
CA GLU A 12 7.16 2.94 20.82
C GLU A 12 5.66 2.64 20.94
N SER A 13 4.93 3.48 21.69
CA SER A 13 3.47 3.45 21.78
C SER A 13 2.79 3.77 20.45
N ALA A 14 3.32 4.72 19.66
CA ALA A 14 2.80 5.09 18.35
C ALA A 14 3.06 3.99 17.31
N ILE A 15 4.26 3.39 17.31
CA ILE A 15 4.57 2.22 16.46
C ILE A 15 3.59 1.07 16.78
N SER A 16 3.39 0.77 18.06
CA SER A 16 2.49 -0.29 18.49
C SER A 16 1.03 -0.04 18.07
N ALA A 17 0.58 1.22 18.17
CA ALA A 17 -0.75 1.65 17.75
C ALA A 17 -1.00 1.48 16.24
N LEU A 18 0.02 1.67 15.40
CA LEU A 18 -0.06 1.41 13.95
C LEU A 18 0.07 -0.09 13.61
N ARG A 19 0.99 -0.78 14.29
CA ARG A 19 1.31 -2.19 14.00
C ARG A 19 0.16 -3.13 14.33
N SER A 20 -0.56 -2.90 15.44
CA SER A 20 -1.58 -3.85 15.92
C SER A 20 -2.79 -3.98 14.98
N PRO A 21 -3.41 -2.89 14.49
CA PRO A 21 -4.48 -2.96 13.48
C PRO A 21 -4.00 -3.58 12.17
N TRP A 22 -2.79 -3.24 11.70
CA TRP A 22 -2.21 -3.80 10.49
C TRP A 22 -2.04 -5.33 10.58
N LEU A 23 -1.42 -5.82 11.66
CA LEU A 23 -1.25 -7.27 11.87
C LEU A 23 -2.59 -8.00 12.00
N LYS A 24 -3.63 -7.37 12.57
CA LYS A 24 -4.98 -7.92 12.61
C LYS A 24 -5.55 -8.07 11.21
N MET A 25 -5.41 -7.05 10.36
CA MET A 25 -5.86 -7.08 8.97
C MET A 25 -5.15 -8.16 8.14
N LEU A 26 -3.81 -8.28 8.27
CA LEU A 26 -3.06 -9.34 7.60
C LEU A 26 -3.50 -10.75 8.03
N ARG A 27 -3.76 -10.95 9.33
CA ARG A 27 -4.27 -12.24 9.83
C ARG A 27 -5.70 -12.54 9.36
N GLN A 28 -6.49 -11.52 9.07
CA GLN A 28 -7.84 -11.70 8.56
C GLN A 28 -7.82 -12.09 7.07
N HIS A 29 -7.07 -11.37 6.23
CA HIS A 29 -7.09 -11.58 4.78
C HIS A 29 -6.11 -12.65 4.27
N ARG A 30 -5.03 -12.94 5.02
CA ARG A 30 -4.05 -14.02 4.77
C ARG A 30 -3.22 -13.95 3.48
N ALA A 31 -3.68 -13.22 2.47
CA ALA A 31 -3.02 -13.08 1.18
C ALA A 31 -3.14 -11.64 0.67
N ILE A 32 -2.19 -11.25 -0.19
CA ILE A 32 -2.14 -9.96 -0.88
C ILE A 32 -1.99 -10.26 -2.37
N ALA A 33 -2.85 -9.68 -3.21
CA ALA A 33 -2.71 -9.79 -4.67
C ALA A 33 -1.73 -8.72 -5.14
N VAL A 34 -0.60 -9.15 -5.69
CA VAL A 34 0.43 -8.25 -6.24
C VAL A 34 0.26 -8.16 -7.74
N ILE A 35 0.04 -6.94 -8.25
CA ILE A 35 -0.24 -6.67 -9.66
C ILE A 35 0.86 -5.77 -10.21
N ARG A 36 1.47 -6.25 -11.30
CA ARG A 36 2.54 -5.57 -12.03
C ARG A 36 2.25 -5.68 -13.52
N THR A 37 1.93 -4.55 -14.15
CA THR A 37 1.64 -4.48 -15.58
C THR A 37 2.17 -3.18 -16.18
N ASP A 38 2.38 -3.17 -17.47
CA ASP A 38 2.71 -2.00 -18.29
C ASP A 38 1.47 -1.35 -18.94
N SER A 39 0.28 -1.65 -18.41
CA SER A 39 -1.00 -1.13 -18.87
C SER A 39 -1.91 -0.86 -17.68
N ILE A 40 -2.31 0.41 -17.53
CA ILE A 40 -3.31 0.83 -16.53
C ILE A 40 -4.63 0.07 -16.67
N ASP A 41 -5.15 -0.10 -17.90
CA ASP A 41 -6.42 -0.80 -18.15
C ASP A 41 -6.36 -2.25 -17.67
N LEU A 42 -5.27 -2.95 -17.98
CA LEU A 42 -5.06 -4.31 -17.52
C LEU A 42 -4.90 -4.36 -15.99
N SER A 43 -4.21 -3.39 -15.40
CA SER A 43 -4.04 -3.30 -13.94
C SER A 43 -5.38 -3.19 -13.23
N LEU A 44 -6.26 -2.31 -13.71
CA LEU A 44 -7.62 -2.12 -13.18
C LEU A 44 -8.47 -3.38 -13.34
N GLN A 45 -8.40 -4.05 -14.50
CA GLN A 45 -9.14 -5.30 -14.75
C GLN A 45 -8.68 -6.42 -13.82
N LEU A 46 -7.37 -6.64 -13.69
CA LEU A 46 -6.81 -7.66 -12.81
C LEU A 46 -7.16 -7.39 -11.35
N ALA A 47 -7.04 -6.13 -10.90
CA ALA A 47 -7.37 -5.74 -9.54
C ALA A 47 -8.85 -5.97 -9.25
N LYS A 48 -9.74 -5.57 -10.15
CA LYS A 48 -11.18 -5.82 -10.05
C LYS A 48 -11.47 -7.31 -9.91
N VAL A 49 -10.91 -8.15 -10.79
CA VAL A 49 -11.12 -9.61 -10.75
C VAL A 49 -10.62 -10.20 -9.43
N ALA A 50 -9.45 -9.78 -8.95
CA ALA A 50 -8.92 -10.24 -7.67
C ALA A 50 -9.83 -9.86 -6.50
N ILE A 51 -10.33 -8.62 -6.47
CA ILE A 51 -11.22 -8.11 -5.41
C ILE A 51 -12.56 -8.87 -5.45
N GLU A 52 -13.15 -9.03 -6.62
CA GLU A 52 -14.40 -9.78 -6.81
C GLU A 52 -14.25 -11.28 -6.44
N ALA A 53 -13.05 -11.83 -6.60
CA ALA A 53 -12.70 -13.18 -6.15
C ALA A 53 -12.46 -13.28 -4.63
N GLY A 54 -12.55 -12.18 -3.88
CA GLY A 54 -12.48 -12.15 -2.41
C GLY A 54 -11.16 -11.62 -1.84
N MET A 55 -10.26 -11.08 -2.66
CA MET A 55 -9.04 -10.45 -2.16
C MET A 55 -9.35 -9.13 -1.48
N GLY A 56 -9.09 -9.05 -0.17
CA GLY A 56 -9.26 -7.82 0.61
C GLY A 56 -8.04 -6.91 0.65
N LEU A 57 -6.90 -7.37 0.12
CA LEU A 57 -5.65 -6.63 0.04
C LEU A 57 -5.07 -6.73 -1.37
N VAL A 58 -4.81 -5.58 -2.00
CA VAL A 58 -4.20 -5.48 -3.33
C VAL A 58 -3.01 -4.54 -3.28
N GLU A 59 -1.90 -4.97 -3.88
CA GLU A 59 -0.70 -4.18 -4.10
C GLU A 59 -0.55 -3.89 -5.60
N ILE A 60 -0.55 -2.62 -5.97
CA ILE A 60 -0.11 -2.18 -7.30
C ILE A 60 1.37 -1.85 -7.22
N THR A 61 2.22 -2.54 -7.97
CA THR A 61 3.67 -2.26 -7.90
C THR A 61 3.99 -0.89 -8.48
N TRP A 62 4.85 -0.11 -7.82
CA TRP A 62 5.15 1.28 -8.16
C TRP A 62 5.87 1.49 -9.51
N ASN A 63 6.44 0.44 -10.08
CA ASN A 63 7.01 0.46 -11.43
C ASN A 63 6.06 -0.12 -12.48
N SER A 64 4.75 -0.20 -12.20
CA SER A 64 3.72 -0.44 -13.21
C SER A 64 3.43 0.83 -14.01
N ASP A 65 2.65 0.72 -15.08
CA ASP A 65 2.11 1.89 -15.76
C ASP A 65 1.14 2.66 -14.85
N GLN A 66 1.39 3.97 -14.68
CA GLN A 66 0.55 4.91 -13.92
C GLN A 66 0.02 4.36 -12.58
N PRO A 67 0.92 3.97 -11.64
CA PRO A 67 0.54 3.27 -10.42
C PRO A 67 -0.29 4.16 -9.48
N GLY A 68 0.01 5.47 -9.41
CA GLY A 68 -0.72 6.42 -8.60
C GLY A 68 -2.17 6.59 -9.05
N GLU A 69 -2.39 6.73 -10.37
CA GLU A 69 -3.74 6.83 -10.93
C GLU A 69 -4.54 5.53 -10.73
N THR A 70 -3.89 4.39 -10.93
CA THR A 70 -4.48 3.07 -10.65
C THR A 70 -4.92 2.96 -9.19
N ILE A 71 -4.05 3.32 -8.24
CA ILE A 71 -4.36 3.29 -6.81
C ILE A 71 -5.53 4.22 -6.50
N ALA A 72 -5.52 5.45 -7.00
CA ALA A 72 -6.60 6.42 -6.77
C ALA A 72 -7.95 5.90 -7.30
N HIS A 73 -7.97 5.31 -8.49
CA HIS A 73 -9.16 4.71 -9.08
C HIS A 73 -9.69 3.55 -8.23
N LEU A 74 -8.82 2.61 -7.85
CA LEU A 74 -9.21 1.45 -7.04
C LEU A 74 -9.69 1.85 -5.63
N ARG A 75 -9.06 2.85 -5.02
CA ARG A 75 -9.51 3.40 -3.72
C ARG A 75 -10.90 3.99 -3.80
N HIS A 76 -11.26 4.62 -4.92
CA HIS A 76 -12.60 5.16 -5.16
C HIS A 76 -13.62 4.05 -5.42
N GLN A 77 -13.28 3.09 -6.27
CA GLN A 77 -14.20 2.04 -6.72
C GLN A 77 -14.43 0.94 -5.67
N PHE A 78 -13.41 0.61 -4.88
CA PHE A 78 -13.43 -0.50 -3.91
C PHE A 78 -13.05 -0.02 -2.50
N PRO A 79 -13.87 0.82 -1.84
CA PRO A 79 -13.52 1.39 -0.53
C PRO A 79 -13.38 0.35 0.60
N HIS A 80 -13.83 -0.88 0.37
CA HIS A 80 -13.73 -2.01 1.31
C HIS A 80 -12.45 -2.84 1.14
N CYS A 81 -11.73 -2.69 0.02
CA CYS A 81 -10.45 -3.35 -0.21
C CYS A 81 -9.31 -2.40 0.20
N ALA A 82 -8.32 -2.92 0.93
CA ALA A 82 -7.14 -2.11 1.20
C ALA A 82 -6.21 -2.14 -0.01
N ILE A 83 -5.92 -0.96 -0.55
CA ILE A 83 -5.03 -0.80 -1.70
C ILE A 83 -3.71 -0.22 -1.22
N GLY A 84 -2.62 -0.89 -1.54
CA GLY A 84 -1.26 -0.45 -1.24
C GLY A 84 -0.37 -0.50 -2.48
N THR A 85 0.93 -0.30 -2.23
CA THR A 85 1.96 -0.36 -3.27
C THR A 85 3.20 -1.09 -2.77
N GLY A 86 4.02 -1.55 -3.70
CA GLY A 86 5.35 -2.06 -3.40
C GLY A 86 6.34 -1.65 -4.48
N THR A 87 7.60 -2.05 -4.36
CA THR A 87 8.68 -1.54 -5.24
C THR A 87 8.94 -0.03 -5.07
N VAL A 88 8.65 0.51 -3.88
CA VAL A 88 8.97 1.90 -3.53
C VAL A 88 10.44 1.96 -3.12
N LEU A 89 11.24 2.79 -3.80
CA LEU A 89 12.69 2.84 -3.65
C LEU A 89 13.21 4.20 -3.15
N SER A 90 12.38 5.23 -3.20
CA SER A 90 12.74 6.58 -2.76
C SER A 90 11.68 7.20 -1.85
N GLN A 91 12.07 8.23 -1.10
CA GLN A 91 11.13 9.02 -0.31
C GLN A 91 10.10 9.73 -1.20
N GLU A 92 10.50 10.19 -2.38
CA GLU A 92 9.59 10.85 -3.33
C GLU A 92 8.50 9.87 -3.80
N ASP A 93 8.88 8.66 -4.19
CA ASP A 93 7.93 7.60 -4.55
C ASP A 93 6.95 7.32 -3.41
N LEU A 94 7.44 7.27 -2.17
CA LEU A 94 6.61 7.05 -0.99
C LEU A 94 5.59 8.19 -0.81
N LEU A 95 6.03 9.45 -0.93
CA LEU A 95 5.15 10.61 -0.78
C LEU A 95 4.08 10.65 -1.88
N GLN A 96 4.45 10.34 -3.12
CA GLN A 96 3.51 10.24 -4.24
C GLN A 96 2.52 9.09 -4.07
N ALA A 97 2.98 7.93 -3.58
CA ALA A 97 2.10 6.80 -3.28
C ALA A 97 1.08 7.13 -2.19
N VAL A 98 1.52 7.78 -1.11
CA VAL A 98 0.64 8.25 -0.03
C VAL A 98 -0.36 9.27 -0.56
N ALA A 99 0.08 10.23 -1.38
CA ALA A 99 -0.79 11.23 -2.01
C ALA A 99 -1.84 10.61 -2.93
N SER A 100 -1.50 9.49 -3.59
CA SER A 100 -2.41 8.71 -4.43
C SER A 100 -3.41 7.86 -3.62
N GLY A 101 -3.22 7.78 -2.29
CA GLY A 101 -4.10 7.06 -1.39
C GLY A 101 -3.65 5.63 -1.08
N ALA A 102 -2.38 5.26 -1.27
CA ALA A 102 -1.87 3.98 -0.81
C ALA A 102 -2.02 3.84 0.72
N GLN A 103 -2.55 2.71 1.18
CA GLN A 103 -2.83 2.44 2.61
C GLN A 103 -1.73 1.65 3.29
N PHE A 104 -0.89 0.98 2.50
CA PHE A 104 0.31 0.29 2.95
C PHE A 104 1.34 0.34 1.83
N CYS A 105 2.60 0.14 2.20
CA CYS A 105 3.74 0.19 1.30
C CYS A 105 4.72 -0.95 1.61
N PHE A 106 5.30 -1.54 0.58
CA PHE A 106 6.43 -2.45 0.68
C PHE A 106 7.68 -1.86 -0.01
N THR A 107 8.82 -1.95 0.66
CA THR A 107 10.11 -1.71 0.05
C THR A 107 10.81 -3.05 -0.19
N PRO A 108 11.46 -3.28 -1.34
CA PRO A 108 12.19 -4.53 -1.60
C PRO A 108 13.33 -4.78 -0.61
N THR A 109 13.90 -3.71 -0.07
CA THR A 109 14.97 -3.75 0.93
C THR A 109 14.82 -2.57 1.88
N VAL A 110 15.52 -2.64 3.01
CA VAL A 110 15.72 -1.53 3.94
C VAL A 110 17.23 -1.34 4.05
N SER A 111 17.76 -0.25 3.49
CA SER A 111 19.16 0.13 3.67
C SER A 111 19.28 1.16 4.77
N GLN A 112 20.23 0.95 5.69
CA GLN A 112 20.70 1.99 6.60
C GLN A 112 21.76 2.79 5.85
N ASN A 113 21.39 3.90 5.22
CA ASN A 113 22.38 4.94 4.89
C ASN A 113 22.57 5.84 6.11
#